data_AF-A0A538S333-F1
#
_entry.id   AF-A0A538S333-F1
#
_cell.length_a   1.000
_cell.length_b   1.000
_cell.length_c   1.000
_cell.angle_alpha   90.00
_cell.angle_beta   90.00
_cell.angle_gamma   90.00
#
_symmetry.space_group_name_H-M   'P 1'
#
loop_
_entity.id
_entity.type
_entity.pdbx_description
1 polymer ?
#
loop_
_entity_poly.entity_id
_entity_poly.type
_entity_poly.pdbx_seq_one_letter_code
_entity_poly.pdbx_strand_id
1 'polypeptide(L)'
;MLTRSGTTLLQRIVDAHPQIASTHEQCWIARYFKKGTGLTPEGLVTPGLGASLLAEKRFHKLEVGREELERLLDPGQRMSYARFVAELFDRYGKTRGKSLVGDKCPSYVRELPTLHDL
;
A
#
# COMPACT_ATOMS: atom_id res chain seq x y z
N MET A 1 -9.55 17.45 10.84
CA MET A 1 -9.76 16.02 10.53
C MET A 1 -11.08 15.93 9.79
N LEU A 2 -11.11 15.43 8.55
CA LEU A 2 -12.38 15.05 7.89
C LEU A 2 -12.74 13.65 8.40
N THR A 3 -13.20 13.56 9.65
CA THR A 3 -13.68 12.31 10.25
C THR A 3 -15.21 12.27 10.17
N ARG A 4 -15.79 11.10 9.87
CA ARG A 4 -17.24 10.84 9.74
C ARG A 4 -17.94 11.40 8.47
N SER A 5 -17.26 11.44 7.34
CA SER A 5 -17.81 11.86 6.04
C SER A 5 -18.47 10.73 5.23
N GLY A 6 -18.85 9.60 5.85
CA GLY A 6 -19.45 8.46 5.14
C GLY A 6 -18.48 7.66 4.27
N THR A 7 -17.17 7.94 4.33
CA THR A 7 -16.19 7.28 3.45
C THR A 7 -16.01 5.79 3.70
N THR A 8 -16.41 5.27 4.88
CA THR A 8 -16.51 3.82 5.14
C THR A 8 -17.67 3.17 4.39
N LEU A 9 -18.81 3.87 4.26
CA LEU A 9 -19.93 3.38 3.45
C LEU A 9 -19.53 3.36 1.97
N LEU A 10 -18.91 4.43 1.47
CA LEU A 10 -18.39 4.47 0.11
C LEU A 10 -17.41 3.32 -0.16
N GLN A 11 -16.49 3.05 0.77
CA GLN A 11 -15.56 1.93 0.66
C GLN A 11 -16.28 0.58 0.47
N ARG A 12 -17.35 0.33 1.24
CA ARG A 12 -18.14 -0.90 1.12
C ARG A 12 -18.90 -1.00 -0.20
N ILE A 13 -19.44 0.12 -0.69
CA ILE A 13 -20.12 0.17 -1.99
C ILE A 13 -19.13 -0.14 -3.12
N VAL A 14 -17.94 0.48 -3.09
CA VAL A 14 -16.89 0.24 -4.10
C VAL A 14 -16.38 -1.19 -4.03
N ASP A 15 -16.21 -1.75 -2.83
CA ASP A 15 -15.77 -3.14 -2.66
C ASP A 15 -16.84 -4.17 -3.05
N ALA A 16 -18.10 -3.77 -3.21
CA ALA A 16 -19.12 -4.64 -3.80
C ALA A 16 -18.98 -4.77 -5.32
N HIS A 17 -18.15 -3.93 -5.97
CA HIS A 17 -17.96 -3.98 -7.42
C HIS A 17 -17.18 -5.25 -7.83
N PRO A 18 -17.58 -5.95 -8.92
CA PRO A 18 -16.96 -7.20 -9.35
C PRO A 18 -15.49 -7.06 -9.74
N GLN A 19 -15.03 -5.86 -10.09
CA GLN A 19 -13.67 -5.61 -10.56
C GLN A 19 -12.79 -4.84 -9.57
N ILE A 20 -13.34 -4.27 -8.48
CA ILE A 20 -12.60 -3.38 -7.59
C ILE A 20 -12.54 -3.96 -6.19
N ALA A 21 -11.33 -4.20 -5.69
CA ALA A 21 -11.08 -4.52 -4.29
C ALA A 21 -10.72 -3.23 -3.56
N SER A 22 -11.37 -2.95 -2.42
CA SER A 22 -10.95 -1.83 -1.59
C SER A 22 -10.21 -2.31 -0.35
N THR A 23 -8.92 -1.97 -0.24
CA THR A 23 -8.13 -2.31 0.94
C THR A 23 -8.67 -1.57 2.15
N HIS A 24 -8.49 -2.15 3.34
CA HIS A 24 -8.59 -1.36 4.56
C HIS A 24 -7.51 -0.29 4.57
N GLU A 25 -7.82 0.88 5.16
CA GLU A 25 -6.93 2.05 5.11
C GLU A 25 -5.49 1.71 5.50
N GLN A 26 -4.55 1.85 4.56
CA GLN A 26 -3.13 1.60 4.81
C GLN A 26 -2.47 2.81 5.47
N CYS A 27 -2.64 3.99 4.89
CA CYS A 27 -2.12 5.28 5.36
C CYS A 27 -0.59 5.38 5.58
N TRP A 28 0.17 4.28 5.46
CA TRP A 28 1.62 4.29 5.58
C TRP A 28 2.34 4.68 4.29
N ILE A 29 1.71 4.48 3.13
CA ILE A 29 2.32 4.62 1.79
C ILE A 29 3.03 5.97 1.61
N ALA A 30 2.30 7.08 1.71
CA ALA A 30 2.88 8.42 1.57
C ALA A 30 3.90 8.74 2.69
N ARG A 31 3.62 8.30 3.93
CA ARG A 31 4.49 8.56 5.09
C ARG A 31 5.86 7.89 4.94
N TYR A 32 5.89 6.65 4.45
CA TYR A 32 7.13 5.88 4.30
C TYR A 32 7.97 6.43 3.15
N PHE A 33 7.32 6.81 2.05
CA PHE A 33 7.98 7.46 0.93
C PHE A 33 8.64 8.78 1.36
N LYS A 34 7.90 9.69 2.00
CA LYS A 34 8.43 10.98 2.50
C LYS A 34 9.59 10.83 3.47
N LYS A 35 9.57 9.78 4.29
CA LYS A 35 10.62 9.52 5.30
C LYS A 35 11.79 8.72 4.75
N GLY A 36 11.74 8.24 3.50
CA GLY A 36 12.73 7.30 2.98
C GLY A 36 12.81 5.99 3.77
N THR A 37 11.70 5.57 4.40
CA THR A 37 11.71 4.39 5.28
C THR A 37 11.96 3.14 4.45
N GLY A 38 13.12 2.50 4.67
CA GLY A 38 13.52 1.33 3.92
C GLY A 38 13.81 1.61 2.44
N LEU A 39 14.16 2.86 2.08
CA LEU A 39 14.51 3.25 0.72
C LEU A 39 15.97 3.68 0.62
N THR A 40 16.58 3.46 -0.55
CA THR A 40 17.85 4.11 -0.91
C THR A 40 17.61 5.58 -1.29
N PRO A 41 18.66 6.43 -1.37
CA PRO A 41 18.53 7.80 -1.84
C PRO A 41 17.90 7.93 -3.24
N GLU A 42 18.05 6.90 -4.07
CA GLU A 42 17.50 6.81 -5.42
C GLU A 42 16.03 6.33 -5.44
N GLY A 43 15.41 6.10 -4.27
CA GLY A 43 14.01 5.68 -4.15
C GLY A 43 13.77 4.18 -4.38
N LEU A 44 14.82 3.36 -4.33
CA LEU A 44 14.72 1.90 -4.45
C LEU A 44 14.39 1.27 -3.11
N VAL A 45 13.56 0.24 -3.11
CA VAL A 45 13.24 -0.51 -1.89
C VAL A 45 14.45 -1.31 -1.42
N THR A 46 14.60 -1.40 -0.10
CA THR A 46 15.64 -2.20 0.55
C THR A 46 15.00 -3.33 1.35
N PRO A 47 15.74 -4.41 1.67
CA PRO A 47 15.24 -5.46 2.55
C PRO A 47 14.75 -4.95 3.92
N GLY A 48 15.31 -3.83 4.42
CA GLY A 48 14.89 -3.17 5.66
C GLY A 48 13.44 -2.65 5.65
N LEU A 49 12.86 -2.44 4.46
CA LEU A 49 11.45 -2.08 4.31
C LEU A 49 10.54 -3.19 4.87
N GLY A 50 10.94 -4.46 4.72
CA GLY A 50 10.13 -5.61 5.15
C GLY A 50 9.90 -5.63 6.66
N ALA A 51 10.97 -5.42 7.43
CA ALA A 51 10.87 -5.32 8.89
C ALA A 51 9.99 -4.14 9.34
N SER A 52 10.10 -3.00 8.65
CA SER A 52 9.29 -1.81 8.93
C SER A 52 7.80 -2.06 8.69
N LEU A 53 7.46 -2.73 7.58
CA LEU A 53 6.09 -3.08 7.23
C LEU A 53 5.49 -4.12 8.18
N LEU A 54 6.25 -5.14 8.58
CA LEU A 54 5.77 -6.14 9.55
C LEU A 54 5.49 -5.52 10.93
N ALA A 55 6.18 -4.44 11.29
CA ALA A 55 5.91 -3.67 12.50
C ALA A 55 4.76 -2.65 12.33
N GLU A 56 4.33 -2.37 11.09
CA GLU A 56 3.28 -1.39 10.82
C GLU A 56 1.90 -1.95 11.19
N LYS A 57 1.24 -1.28 12.14
CA LYS A 57 -0.03 -1.72 12.74
C LYS A 57 -1.09 -2.14 11.72
N ARG A 58 -1.15 -1.50 10.54
CA ARG A 58 -2.20 -1.71 9.54
C ARG A 58 -1.80 -2.66 8.41
N PHE A 59 -0.52 -3.02 8.30
CA PHE A 59 0.00 -3.80 7.17
C PHE A 59 -0.60 -5.22 7.09
N HIS A 60 -0.87 -5.86 8.24
CA HIS A 60 -1.50 -7.18 8.28
C HIS A 60 -2.85 -7.26 7.53
N LYS A 61 -3.51 -6.13 7.28
CA LYS A 61 -4.78 -6.08 6.54
C LYS A 61 -4.64 -6.25 5.02
N LEU A 62 -3.42 -6.19 4.50
CA LEU A 62 -3.13 -6.57 3.12
C LEU A 62 -3.00 -8.09 2.96
N GLU A 63 -3.03 -8.85 4.05
CA GLU A 63 -2.97 -10.32 4.04
C GLU A 63 -1.67 -10.85 3.39
N VAL A 64 -0.61 -10.04 3.37
CA VAL A 64 0.73 -10.41 2.86
C VAL A 64 1.58 -10.95 4.01
N GLY A 65 2.01 -12.20 3.88
CA GLY A 65 2.84 -12.88 4.87
C GLY A 65 4.32 -12.47 4.81
N ARG A 66 5.07 -12.81 5.86
CA ARG A 66 6.54 -12.55 5.96
C ARG A 66 7.30 -13.12 4.76
N GLU A 67 7.14 -14.40 4.48
CA GLU A 67 7.88 -15.09 3.40
C GLU A 67 7.58 -14.47 2.02
N GLU A 68 6.35 -14.01 1.82
CA GLU A 68 5.95 -13.35 0.59
C GLU A 68 6.59 -11.96 0.46
N LEU A 69 6.62 -11.21 1.56
CA LEU A 69 7.27 -9.91 1.63
C LEU A 69 8.78 -10.02 1.41
N GLU A 70 9.42 -11.04 2.00
CA GLU A 70 10.85 -11.32 1.81
C GLU A 70 11.17 -11.65 0.35
N ARG A 71 10.31 -12.42 -0.34
CA ARG A 71 10.44 -12.67 -1.79
C ARG A 71 10.27 -11.42 -2.64
N LEU A 72 9.36 -10.51 -2.27
CA LEU A 72 9.18 -9.24 -2.97
C LEU A 72 10.35 -8.26 -2.78
N LEU A 73 11.07 -8.41 -1.67
CA LEU A 73 12.21 -7.57 -1.29
C LEU A 73 13.54 -8.27 -1.50
N ASP A 74 13.59 -9.25 -2.40
CA ASP A 74 14.82 -9.97 -2.75
C ASP A 74 15.92 -8.95 -3.11
N PRO A 75 17.08 -8.95 -2.42
CA PRO A 75 18.21 -8.06 -2.70
C PRO A 75 18.68 -8.07 -4.15
N GLY A 76 18.43 -9.16 -4.89
CA GLY A 76 18.75 -9.27 -6.32
C GLY A 76 17.85 -8.40 -7.23
N GLN A 77 16.68 -7.97 -6.77
CA GLN A 77 15.76 -7.13 -7.53
C GLN A 77 15.89 -5.66 -7.16
N ARG A 78 16.22 -4.83 -8.15
CA ARG A 78 16.07 -3.38 -8.06
C ARG A 78 14.63 -3.00 -8.37
N MET A 79 13.88 -2.58 -7.35
CA MET A 79 12.48 -2.19 -7.47
C MET A 79 12.26 -0.78 -6.91
N SER A 80 11.59 0.08 -7.67
CA SER A 80 11.16 1.39 -7.15
C SER A 80 10.06 1.21 -6.11
N TYR A 81 9.92 2.17 -5.20
CA TYR A 81 8.86 2.13 -4.20
C TYR A 81 7.46 2.06 -4.81
N ALA A 82 7.19 2.83 -5.88
CA ALA A 82 5.92 2.79 -6.60
C ALA A 82 5.60 1.41 -7.16
N ARG A 83 6.58 0.75 -7.79
CA ARG A 83 6.42 -0.62 -8.30
C ARG A 83 6.17 -1.61 -7.18
N PHE A 84 6.87 -1.48 -6.06
CA PHE A 84 6.66 -2.33 -4.90
C PHE A 84 5.22 -2.22 -4.34
N VAL A 85 4.72 -0.98 -4.20
CA VAL A 85 3.33 -0.75 -3.77
C VAL A 85 2.33 -1.32 -4.77
N ALA A 86 2.57 -1.15 -6.08
CA ALA A 86 1.72 -1.73 -7.11
C ALA A 86 1.68 -3.28 -7.02
N GLU A 87 2.82 -3.94 -6.86
CA GLU A 87 2.90 -5.41 -6.72
C GLU A 87 2.16 -5.93 -5.48
N LEU A 88 2.21 -5.20 -4.35
CA LEU A 88 1.40 -5.53 -3.16
C LEU A 88 -0.10 -5.45 -3.46
N PHE A 89 -0.52 -4.41 -4.18
CA PHE A 89 -1.92 -4.18 -4.50
C PHE A 89 -2.43 -5.17 -5.54
N ASP A 90 -1.64 -5.46 -6.58
CA ASP A 90 -1.96 -6.48 -7.57
C ASP A 90 -2.17 -7.85 -6.93
N ARG A 91 -1.35 -8.20 -5.93
CA ARG A 91 -1.53 -9.43 -5.15
C ARG A 91 -2.83 -9.40 -4.36
N TYR A 92 -3.11 -8.31 -3.65
CA TYR A 92 -4.37 -8.13 -2.93
C TYR A 92 -5.59 -8.25 -3.85
N GLY A 93 -5.52 -7.70 -5.06
CA GLY A 93 -6.57 -7.85 -6.07
C GLY A 93 -6.73 -9.30 -6.51
N LYS A 94 -5.61 -9.98 -6.82
CA LYS A 94 -5.59 -11.39 -7.25
C LYS A 94 -6.20 -12.33 -6.21
N THR A 95 -5.92 -12.16 -4.92
CA THR A 95 -6.52 -13.01 -3.85
C THR A 95 -8.04 -12.82 -3.75
N ARG A 96 -8.57 -11.70 -4.25
CA ARG A 96 -10.01 -11.40 -4.30
C ARG A 96 -10.64 -11.62 -5.67
N GLY A 97 -9.87 -12.04 -6.67
CA GLY A 97 -10.36 -12.20 -8.05
C GLY A 97 -10.73 -10.88 -8.73
N LYS A 98 -10.11 -9.77 -8.34
CA LYS A 98 -10.43 -8.42 -8.82
C LYS A 98 -9.22 -7.74 -9.46
N SER A 99 -9.45 -7.02 -10.55
CA SER A 99 -8.38 -6.44 -11.38
C SER A 99 -7.93 -5.05 -10.95
N LEU A 100 -8.73 -4.35 -10.15
CA LEU A 100 -8.43 -3.00 -9.66
C LEU A 100 -8.42 -3.00 -8.14
N VAL A 101 -7.50 -2.24 -7.56
CA VAL A 101 -7.39 -2.11 -6.10
C VAL A 101 -7.32 -0.64 -5.72
N GLY A 102 -8.09 -0.25 -4.71
CA GLY A 102 -8.09 1.10 -4.17
C GLY A 102 -7.84 1.12 -2.66
N ASP A 103 -6.85 1.91 -2.23
CA ASP A 103 -6.69 2.28 -0.82
C ASP A 103 -7.29 3.64 -0.55
N LYS A 104 -8.28 3.65 0.34
CA LYS A 104 -8.86 4.87 0.84
C LYS A 104 -8.19 5.20 2.17
N CYS A 105 -7.60 6.38 2.27
CA CYS A 105 -7.15 6.95 3.54
C CYS A 105 -7.52 8.45 3.62
N PRO A 106 -8.26 8.92 4.65
CA PRO A 106 -8.67 10.33 4.73
C PRO A 106 -7.51 11.32 4.76
N SER A 107 -6.33 10.93 5.25
CA SER A 107 -5.17 11.82 5.27
C SER A 107 -4.52 12.02 3.89
N TYR A 108 -4.80 11.17 2.90
CA TYR A 108 -4.22 11.28 1.56
C TYR A 108 -4.54 12.59 0.84
N VAL A 109 -5.64 13.26 1.21
CA VAL A 109 -5.94 14.61 0.69
C VAL A 109 -4.80 15.62 0.94
N ARG A 110 -4.02 15.43 2.01
CA ARG A 110 -2.85 16.28 2.35
C ARG A 110 -1.55 15.79 1.72
N GLU A 111 -1.59 14.60 1.14
CA GLU A 111 -0.46 13.89 0.57
C GLU A 111 -0.57 13.80 -0.95
N LEU A 112 -1.57 14.45 -1.57
CA LEU A 112 -1.82 14.36 -3.02
C LEU A 112 -0.59 14.68 -3.88
N PRO A 113 0.22 15.73 -3.62
CA PRO A 113 1.43 15.95 -4.41
C PRO A 113 2.39 14.75 -4.35
N THR A 114 2.63 14.24 -3.15
CA THR A 114 3.50 13.09 -2.92
C THR A 114 2.98 11.79 -3.55
N LEU A 115 1.67 11.57 -3.51
CA LEU A 115 1.05 10.41 -4.12
C LEU A 115 0.98 10.52 -5.66
N HIS A 116 1.00 11.73 -6.21
CA HIS A 116 1.05 11.97 -7.64
C HIS A 116 2.43 11.70 -8.24
N ASP A 117 3.49 11.93 -7.44
CA ASP A 117 4.87 11.65 -7.83
C ASP A 117 5.24 10.15 -7.74
N LEU A 118 4.33 9.31 -7.24
CA LEU A 118 4.44 7.85 -7.13
C LEU A 118 3.74 7.15 -8.29
#